data_AF-A0AAU1ZVA0-F1
#
_entry.id   AF-A0AAU1ZVA0-F1
#
_cell.length_a   1.000
_cell.length_b   1.000
_cell.length_c   1.000
_cell.angle_alpha   90.00
_cell.angle_beta   90.00
_cell.angle_gamma   90.00
#
_symmetry.space_group_name_H-M   'P 1'
#
loop_
_entity.id
_entity.type
_entity.pdbx_description
1 polymer ?
#
loop_
_entity_poly.entity_id
_entity_poly.type
_entity_poly.pdbx_seq_one_letter_code
_entity_poly.pdbx_strand_id
1 'polypeptide(L)'
;MWTGTQVVSPTLRTAQAREARRTYGHPVLVWDNYPVNDYTPGHLLLGPYEGRDRTLPGVVKGLTANPMNQATASAPALFSLAAYTWNPAKYRPEAALDAGLATLAAGDTRALTALRAFADVNRASRVNGVQAPELAALTAAYWRGDTDAVKALRARLTVLAGAEDTVPDAFRTSAAPWLACAGEWARAALGAMAVREGRGGRSEVRALRGAARAHTVVDWQGRKREVKVGTGVLDVFVARALAEA
;
A
#
# COMPACT_ATOMS: atom_id res chain seq x y z
N MET A 1 22.45 -2.36 -17.22
CA MET A 1 21.07 -2.48 -16.70
C MET A 1 20.28 -1.26 -17.13
N TRP A 2 18.95 -1.32 -17.13
CA TRP A 2 18.05 -0.25 -17.60
C TRP A 2 16.81 -0.17 -16.70
N THR A 3 16.43 1.03 -16.24
CA THR A 3 15.28 1.24 -15.33
C THR A 3 13.97 1.56 -16.04
N GLY A 4 13.99 1.58 -17.37
CA GLY A 4 12.92 2.14 -18.18
C GLY A 4 13.23 3.53 -18.73
N THR A 5 12.20 4.19 -19.24
CA THR A 5 12.33 5.59 -19.72
C THR A 5 12.49 6.60 -18.59
N GLN A 6 12.30 6.18 -17.33
CA GLN A 6 12.54 6.98 -16.13
C GLN A 6 13.30 6.16 -15.08
N VAL A 7 13.78 6.83 -14.03
CA VAL A 7 14.37 6.15 -12.87
C VAL A 7 13.30 5.27 -12.19
N VAL A 8 12.14 5.84 -11.88
CA VAL A 8 10.95 5.11 -11.42
C VAL A 8 9.92 5.15 -12.53
N SER A 9 9.85 4.11 -13.34
CA SER A 9 8.97 4.07 -14.52
C SER A 9 7.56 3.62 -14.13
N PRO A 10 6.50 4.44 -14.33
CA PRO A 10 5.12 4.03 -14.12
C PRO A 10 4.72 2.86 -15.03
N THR A 11 5.22 2.89 -16.27
CA THR A 11 5.02 1.84 -17.25
C THR A 11 6.32 1.42 -17.93
N LEU A 12 6.47 0.13 -18.25
CA LEU A 12 7.50 -0.37 -19.14
C LEU A 12 6.86 -1.12 -20.31
N ARG A 13 6.99 -0.53 -21.50
CA ARG A 13 6.45 -1.09 -22.74
C ARG A 13 7.49 -1.96 -23.44
N THR A 14 7.02 -3.00 -24.11
CA THR A 14 7.88 -3.92 -24.88
C THR A 14 8.59 -3.19 -26.02
N ALA A 15 7.92 -2.21 -26.65
CA ALA A 15 8.52 -1.39 -27.69
C ALA A 15 9.74 -0.59 -27.19
N GLN A 16 9.64 -0.01 -25.97
CA GLN A 16 10.74 0.72 -25.34
C GLN A 16 11.93 -0.21 -25.05
N ALA A 17 11.66 -1.44 -24.58
CA ALA A 17 12.71 -2.43 -24.37
C ALA A 17 13.40 -2.87 -25.68
N ARG A 18 12.65 -2.98 -26.79
CA ARG A 18 13.23 -3.25 -28.12
C ARG A 18 14.11 -2.10 -28.59
N GLU A 19 13.70 -0.87 -28.34
CA GLU A 19 14.49 0.32 -28.64
C GLU A 19 15.78 0.35 -27.83
N ALA A 20 15.68 0.16 -26.51
CA ALA A 20 16.85 0.05 -25.64
C ALA A 20 17.81 -1.04 -26.14
N ARG A 21 17.30 -2.23 -26.50
CA ARG A 21 18.12 -3.30 -27.10
C ARG A 21 18.85 -2.87 -28.36
N ARG A 22 18.21 -2.10 -29.26
CA ARG A 22 18.86 -1.60 -30.49
C ARG A 22 19.96 -0.60 -30.14
N THR A 23 19.68 0.35 -29.25
CA THR A 23 20.62 1.39 -28.84
C THR A 23 21.85 0.82 -28.13
N TYR A 24 21.66 -0.14 -27.22
CA TYR A 24 22.76 -0.76 -26.48
C TYR A 24 23.44 -1.91 -27.23
N GLY A 25 22.87 -2.37 -28.36
CA GLY A 25 23.41 -3.49 -29.13
C GLY A 25 23.22 -4.88 -28.48
N HIS A 26 22.50 -5.00 -27.37
CA HIS A 26 22.24 -6.26 -26.68
C HIS A 26 20.92 -6.25 -25.88
N PRO A 27 20.32 -7.41 -25.54
CA PRO A 27 19.16 -7.46 -24.64
C PRO A 27 19.48 -6.83 -23.28
N VAL A 28 18.60 -5.97 -22.77
CA VAL A 28 18.81 -5.25 -21.51
C VAL A 28 18.35 -6.08 -20.31
N LEU A 29 19.09 -6.00 -19.21
CA LEU A 29 18.60 -6.42 -17.88
C LEU A 29 17.84 -5.25 -17.25
N VAL A 30 16.57 -5.45 -16.89
CA VAL A 30 15.75 -4.42 -16.25
C VAL A 30 16.08 -4.35 -14.76
N TRP A 31 16.49 -3.17 -14.29
CA TRP A 31 16.49 -2.81 -12.87
C TRP A 31 15.18 -2.10 -12.57
N ASP A 32 14.22 -2.79 -11.98
CA ASP A 32 12.92 -2.20 -11.74
C ASP A 32 12.83 -1.53 -10.36
N ASN A 33 12.63 -0.21 -10.34
CA ASN A 33 12.48 0.56 -9.11
C ASN A 33 11.07 0.43 -8.51
N TYR A 34 10.70 -0.80 -8.16
CA TYR A 34 9.51 -1.17 -7.41
C TYR A 34 9.78 -2.46 -6.62
N PRO A 35 9.42 -2.54 -5.33
CA PRO A 35 8.68 -1.56 -4.51
C PRO A 35 9.53 -0.52 -3.77
N VAL A 36 10.77 -0.23 -4.16
CA VAL A 36 11.65 0.75 -3.44
C VAL A 36 10.92 2.06 -3.07
N ASN A 37 11.12 2.52 -1.84
CA ASN A 37 10.47 3.70 -1.27
C ASN A 37 11.45 4.77 -0.75
N ASP A 38 12.73 4.69 -1.07
CA ASP A 38 13.76 5.66 -0.66
C ASP A 38 13.47 7.11 -1.11
N TYR A 39 12.80 7.28 -2.25
CA TYR A 39 12.31 8.56 -2.77
C TYR A 39 11.00 9.03 -2.13
N THR A 40 10.32 8.16 -1.39
CA THR A 40 9.03 8.43 -0.72
C THR A 40 9.00 7.76 0.66
N PRO A 41 9.98 8.07 1.53
CA PRO A 41 10.27 7.26 2.72
C PRO A 41 9.10 7.18 3.71
N GLY A 42 8.18 8.15 3.70
CA GLY A 42 6.97 8.10 4.53
C GLY A 42 5.93 7.07 4.09
N HIS A 43 6.07 6.45 2.91
CA HIS A 43 5.11 5.49 2.36
C HIS A 43 5.72 4.09 2.30
N LEU A 44 4.94 3.08 2.70
CA LEU A 44 5.14 1.72 2.19
C LEU A 44 4.44 1.60 0.84
N LEU A 45 4.98 0.75 -0.03
CA LEU A 45 4.43 0.48 -1.36
C LEU A 45 3.97 -1.00 -1.41
N LEU A 46 2.73 -1.24 -0.98
CA LEU A 46 2.15 -2.59 -0.80
C LEU A 46 1.14 -2.96 -1.90
N GLY A 47 1.25 -2.34 -3.07
CA GLY A 47 0.48 -2.72 -4.25
C GLY A 47 1.02 -3.96 -4.97
N PRO A 48 0.26 -4.48 -5.95
CA PRO A 48 0.78 -5.50 -6.86
C PRO A 48 1.79 -4.91 -7.85
N TYR A 49 2.62 -5.77 -8.44
CA TYR A 49 3.51 -5.39 -9.53
C TYR A 49 2.73 -5.11 -10.82
N GLU A 50 2.73 -3.88 -11.30
CA GLU A 50 1.88 -3.44 -12.42
C GLU A 50 2.62 -2.53 -13.42
N GLY A 51 1.93 -2.17 -14.50
CA GLY A 51 2.43 -1.24 -15.52
C GLY A 51 3.45 -1.82 -16.50
N ARG A 52 3.74 -3.13 -16.45
CA ARG A 52 4.68 -3.79 -17.35
C ARG A 52 3.91 -4.59 -18.41
N ASP A 53 4.27 -4.41 -19.68
CA ASP A 53 3.67 -5.16 -20.78
C ASP A 53 3.90 -6.67 -20.62
N ARG A 54 2.87 -7.48 -20.86
CA ARG A 54 2.93 -8.95 -20.72
C ARG A 54 3.99 -9.61 -21.61
N THR A 55 4.37 -8.97 -22.72
CA THR A 55 5.41 -9.47 -23.64
C THR A 55 6.82 -9.00 -23.30
N LEU A 56 6.99 -8.13 -22.29
CA LEU A 56 8.28 -7.58 -21.88
C LEU A 56 9.30 -8.67 -21.51
N PRO A 57 8.95 -9.72 -20.72
CA PRO A 57 9.91 -10.75 -20.33
C PRO A 57 10.52 -11.52 -21.52
N GLY A 58 9.82 -11.58 -22.66
CA GLY A 58 10.31 -12.22 -23.89
C GLY A 58 11.31 -11.36 -24.69
N VAL A 59 11.52 -10.09 -24.32
CA VAL A 59 12.42 -9.16 -25.04
C VAL A 59 13.65 -8.78 -24.22
N VAL A 60 13.54 -8.76 -22.90
CA VAL A 60 14.63 -8.38 -21.98
C VAL A 60 15.47 -9.60 -21.59
N LYS A 61 16.70 -9.38 -21.13
CA LYS A 61 17.58 -10.44 -20.60
C LYS A 61 17.07 -10.99 -19.26
N GLY A 62 16.37 -10.16 -18.50
CA GLY A 62 15.78 -10.49 -17.20
C GLY A 62 15.18 -9.24 -16.55
N LEU A 63 14.51 -9.43 -15.42
CA LEU A 63 13.99 -8.37 -14.57
C LEU A 63 14.47 -8.60 -13.14
N THR A 64 15.02 -7.55 -12.51
CA THR A 64 15.37 -7.52 -11.09
C THR A 64 14.52 -6.46 -10.40
N ALA A 65 14.13 -6.73 -9.16
CA ALA A 65 13.41 -5.77 -8.33
C ALA A 65 14.37 -4.95 -7.48
N ASN A 66 14.07 -3.67 -7.26
CA ASN A 66 14.62 -2.89 -6.16
C ASN A 66 13.60 -2.87 -5.01
N PRO A 67 13.83 -3.61 -3.91
CA PRO A 67 12.90 -3.66 -2.79
C PRO A 67 12.95 -2.40 -1.91
N MET A 68 12.02 -2.30 -0.97
CA MET A 68 12.14 -1.34 0.13
C MET A 68 13.22 -1.83 1.12
N ASN A 69 13.72 -0.93 1.96
CA ASN A 69 14.54 -1.32 3.13
C ASN A 69 13.75 -2.16 4.15
N GLN A 70 12.42 -2.12 4.06
CA GLN A 70 11.49 -2.94 4.82
C GLN A 70 11.37 -4.32 4.14
N ALA A 71 12.26 -5.25 4.51
CA ALA A 71 12.42 -6.55 3.85
C ALA A 71 11.12 -7.37 3.82
N THR A 72 10.50 -7.64 4.98
CA THR A 72 9.25 -8.43 5.03
C THR A 72 8.09 -7.69 4.39
N ALA A 73 8.02 -6.36 4.54
CA ALA A 73 6.98 -5.55 3.91
C ALA A 73 7.09 -5.54 2.38
N SER A 74 8.29 -5.78 1.82
CA SER A 74 8.48 -5.89 0.37
C SER A 74 7.98 -7.21 -0.21
N ALA A 75 7.81 -8.25 0.62
CA ALA A 75 7.53 -9.61 0.16
C ALA A 75 6.29 -9.74 -0.74
N PRO A 76 5.13 -9.10 -0.48
CA PRO A 76 3.96 -9.24 -1.34
C PRO A 76 4.19 -8.69 -2.75
N ALA A 77 4.85 -7.54 -2.87
CA ALA A 77 5.20 -6.96 -4.17
C ALA A 77 6.24 -7.80 -4.93
N LEU A 78 7.22 -8.37 -4.22
CA LEU A 78 8.20 -9.29 -4.80
C LEU A 78 7.56 -10.61 -5.27
N PHE A 79 6.61 -11.14 -4.49
CA PHE A 79 5.80 -12.29 -4.90
C PHE A 79 5.02 -11.97 -6.18
N SER A 80 4.39 -10.79 -6.22
CA SER A 80 3.66 -10.31 -7.39
C SER A 80 4.55 -10.20 -8.64
N LEU A 81 5.77 -9.70 -8.48
CA LEU A 81 6.77 -9.65 -9.55
C LEU A 81 7.17 -11.05 -10.01
N ALA A 82 7.43 -11.97 -9.08
CA ALA A 82 7.80 -13.35 -9.41
C ALA A 82 6.68 -14.07 -10.19
N ALA A 83 5.42 -13.89 -9.78
CA ALA A 83 4.27 -14.43 -10.50
C ALA A 83 4.17 -13.86 -11.93
N TYR A 84 4.45 -12.56 -12.08
CA TYR A 84 4.49 -11.91 -13.39
C TYR A 84 5.62 -12.43 -14.27
N THR A 85 6.84 -12.54 -13.77
CA THR A 85 8.00 -12.98 -14.57
C THR A 85 7.93 -14.46 -14.92
N TRP A 86 7.28 -15.28 -14.08
CA TRP A 86 7.05 -16.70 -14.34
C TRP A 86 6.00 -16.95 -15.43
N ASN A 87 4.85 -16.28 -15.37
CA ASN A 87 3.78 -16.45 -16.35
C ASN A 87 3.03 -15.15 -16.65
N PRO A 88 3.61 -14.25 -17.45
CA PRO A 88 3.00 -12.94 -17.71
C PRO A 88 1.68 -13.06 -18.48
N ALA A 89 1.49 -14.13 -19.26
CA ALA A 89 0.28 -14.41 -20.04
C ALA A 89 -0.93 -14.86 -19.19
N LYS A 90 -0.70 -15.33 -17.96
CA LYS A 90 -1.78 -15.63 -16.99
C LYS A 90 -1.74 -14.77 -15.73
N TYR A 91 -0.74 -13.90 -15.59
CA TYR A 91 -0.59 -13.00 -14.45
C TYR A 91 -1.85 -12.16 -14.19
N ARG A 92 -2.27 -12.14 -12.92
CA ARG A 92 -3.38 -11.35 -12.38
C ARG A 92 -2.87 -10.57 -11.16
N PRO A 93 -2.74 -9.24 -11.23
CA PRO A 93 -2.15 -8.42 -10.17
C PRO A 93 -2.77 -8.65 -8.79
N GLU A 94 -4.10 -8.51 -8.66
CA GLU A 94 -4.78 -8.67 -7.36
C GLU A 94 -4.60 -10.07 -6.77
N ALA A 95 -4.75 -11.11 -7.58
CA ALA A 95 -4.60 -12.48 -7.11
C ALA A 95 -3.16 -12.79 -6.67
N ALA A 96 -2.16 -12.18 -7.33
CA ALA A 96 -0.76 -12.35 -6.97
C ALA A 96 -0.38 -11.59 -5.69
N LEU A 97 -0.90 -10.36 -5.51
CA LEU A 97 -0.76 -9.64 -4.25
C LEU A 97 -1.40 -10.44 -3.10
N ASP A 98 -2.63 -10.91 -3.31
CA ASP A 98 -3.36 -11.69 -2.31
C ASP A 98 -2.62 -12.98 -1.92
N ALA A 99 -2.09 -13.72 -2.89
CA ALA A 99 -1.27 -14.90 -2.64
C ALA A 99 0.01 -14.58 -1.85
N GLY A 100 0.66 -13.44 -2.13
CA GLY A 100 1.81 -12.97 -1.37
C GLY A 100 1.47 -12.63 0.09
N LEU A 101 0.34 -11.95 0.32
CA LEU A 101 -0.18 -11.68 1.66
C LEU A 101 -0.59 -12.96 2.40
N ALA A 102 -1.22 -13.91 1.71
CA ALA A 102 -1.57 -15.21 2.25
C ALA A 102 -0.35 -16.05 2.66
N THR A 103 0.75 -15.94 1.89
CA THR A 103 2.03 -16.57 2.23
C THR A 103 2.58 -16.00 3.55
N LEU A 104 2.54 -14.68 3.74
CA LEU A 104 2.94 -14.06 5.01
C LEU A 104 2.03 -14.48 6.17
N ALA A 105 0.73 -14.61 5.93
CA ALA A 105 -0.24 -15.01 6.95
C ALA A 105 -0.08 -16.46 7.43
N ALA A 106 0.63 -17.31 6.67
CA ALA A 106 0.92 -18.71 7.03
C ALA A 106 -0.33 -19.52 7.48
N GLY A 107 -1.48 -19.25 6.85
CA GLY A 107 -2.75 -19.91 7.17
C GLY A 107 -3.60 -19.22 8.25
N ASP A 108 -3.10 -18.19 8.93
CA ASP A 108 -3.88 -17.38 9.87
C ASP A 108 -4.82 -16.43 9.11
N THR A 109 -6.12 -16.73 9.16
CA THR A 109 -7.17 -15.95 8.50
C THR A 109 -7.36 -14.54 9.09
N ARG A 110 -7.09 -14.36 10.39
CA ARG A 110 -7.13 -13.03 11.04
C ARG A 110 -5.94 -12.20 10.58
N ALA A 111 -4.74 -12.78 10.58
CA ALA A 111 -3.55 -12.13 10.07
C ALA A 111 -3.72 -11.74 8.59
N LEU A 112 -4.27 -12.62 7.75
CA LEU A 112 -4.53 -12.32 6.34
C LEU A 112 -5.52 -11.16 6.18
N THR A 113 -6.58 -11.11 7.00
CA THR A 113 -7.56 -10.03 6.99
C THR A 113 -6.92 -8.69 7.37
N ALA A 114 -6.06 -8.68 8.40
CA ALA A 114 -5.30 -7.50 8.81
C ALA A 114 -4.30 -7.06 7.74
N LEU A 115 -3.55 -7.99 7.14
CA LEU A 115 -2.59 -7.74 6.07
C LEU A 115 -3.26 -7.14 4.83
N ARG A 116 -4.42 -7.66 4.40
CA ARG A 116 -5.22 -7.10 3.30
C ARG A 116 -5.66 -5.67 3.59
N ALA A 117 -6.17 -5.44 4.81
CA ALA A 117 -6.60 -4.11 5.21
C ALA A 117 -5.46 -3.10 5.24
N PHE A 118 -4.31 -3.51 5.77
CA PHE A 118 -3.12 -2.69 5.85
C PHE A 118 -2.48 -2.43 4.48
N ALA A 119 -2.48 -3.42 3.58
CA ALA A 119 -1.97 -3.28 2.21
C ALA A 119 -2.80 -2.28 1.40
N ASP A 120 -4.13 -2.32 1.53
CA ASP A 120 -5.05 -1.38 0.86
C ASP A 120 -4.69 0.08 1.19
N VAL A 121 -4.46 0.42 2.47
CA VAL A 121 -4.11 1.79 2.89
C VAL A 121 -2.66 2.19 2.58
N ASN A 122 -1.82 1.28 2.12
CA ASN A 122 -0.44 1.52 1.68
C ASN A 122 -0.22 1.13 0.20
N ARG A 123 -1.29 1.10 -0.59
CA ARG A 123 -1.26 0.56 -1.96
C ARG A 123 -0.60 1.50 -2.97
N ALA A 124 -0.88 2.81 -2.87
CA ALA A 124 -0.51 3.74 -3.92
C ALA A 124 1.00 3.89 -4.10
N SER A 125 1.42 4.05 -5.35
CA SER A 125 2.80 4.24 -5.77
C SER A 125 2.86 5.06 -7.05
N ARG A 126 4.07 5.31 -7.56
CA ARG A 126 4.24 5.89 -8.91
C ARG A 126 3.81 4.97 -10.05
N VAL A 127 3.65 3.67 -9.80
CA VAL A 127 3.16 2.69 -10.79
C VAL A 127 1.64 2.74 -10.88
N ASN A 128 0.98 2.81 -9.73
CA ASN A 128 -0.47 2.91 -9.63
C ASN A 128 -0.83 3.86 -8.48
N GLY A 129 -1.42 5.01 -8.81
CA GLY A 129 -1.75 6.06 -7.85
C GLY A 129 -3.07 5.85 -7.10
N VAL A 130 -3.80 4.76 -7.36
CA VAL A 130 -5.07 4.48 -6.69
C VAL A 130 -4.80 4.12 -5.22
N GLN A 131 -5.28 4.97 -4.33
CA GLN A 131 -5.06 4.84 -2.89
C GLN A 131 -6.29 4.23 -2.20
N ALA A 132 -6.04 3.18 -1.40
CA ALA A 132 -7.02 2.49 -0.57
C ALA A 132 -8.38 2.24 -1.25
N PRO A 133 -8.44 1.60 -2.44
CA PRO A 133 -9.67 1.45 -3.21
C PRO A 133 -10.82 0.81 -2.42
N GLU A 134 -10.56 -0.20 -1.57
CA GLU A 134 -11.61 -0.84 -0.77
C GLU A 134 -12.15 0.12 0.30
N LEU A 135 -11.24 0.75 1.06
CA LEU A 135 -11.64 1.72 2.08
C LEU A 135 -12.30 2.97 1.47
N ALA A 136 -11.83 3.45 0.33
CA ALA A 136 -12.40 4.59 -0.39
C ALA A 136 -13.84 4.28 -0.85
N ALA A 137 -14.10 3.06 -1.35
CA ALA A 137 -15.45 2.64 -1.70
C ALA A 137 -16.38 2.60 -0.47
N LEU A 138 -15.91 2.05 0.65
CA LEU A 138 -16.67 1.99 1.90
C LEU A 138 -16.95 3.38 2.47
N THR A 139 -15.97 4.28 2.48
CA THR A 139 -16.18 5.67 2.94
C THR A 139 -17.15 6.42 2.03
N ALA A 140 -17.03 6.28 0.70
CA ALA A 140 -17.96 6.88 -0.23
C ALA A 140 -19.40 6.38 -0.04
N ALA A 141 -19.60 5.08 0.19
CA ALA A 141 -20.91 4.49 0.48
C ALA A 141 -21.48 4.96 1.82
N TYR A 142 -20.66 5.00 2.87
CA TYR A 142 -21.03 5.59 4.16
C TYR A 142 -21.56 7.02 4.00
N TRP A 143 -20.88 7.85 3.22
CA TRP A 143 -21.28 9.24 2.99
C TRP A 143 -22.56 9.40 2.16
N ARG A 144 -22.99 8.36 1.44
CA ARG A 144 -24.29 8.32 0.75
C ARG A 144 -25.44 7.87 1.65
N GLY A 145 -25.18 7.54 2.92
CA GLY A 145 -26.19 7.05 3.86
C GLY A 145 -26.49 5.56 3.73
N ASP A 146 -25.61 4.78 3.10
CA ASP A 146 -25.75 3.32 3.00
C ASP A 146 -25.54 2.67 4.38
N THR A 147 -26.58 2.01 4.89
CA THR A 147 -26.59 1.38 6.21
C THR A 147 -25.67 0.18 6.30
N ASP A 148 -25.52 -0.60 5.23
CA ASP A 148 -24.62 -1.75 5.20
C ASP A 148 -23.16 -1.27 5.16
N ALA A 149 -22.91 -0.15 4.46
CA ALA A 149 -21.60 0.48 4.46
C ALA A 149 -21.16 0.98 5.83
N VAL A 150 -22.08 1.42 6.71
CA VAL A 150 -21.74 1.78 8.10
C VAL A 150 -21.13 0.59 8.84
N LYS A 151 -21.76 -0.58 8.75
CA LYS A 151 -21.28 -1.81 9.40
C LYS A 151 -19.96 -2.28 8.79
N ALA A 152 -19.88 -2.30 7.46
CA ALA A 152 -18.68 -2.75 6.74
C ALA A 152 -17.48 -1.81 6.98
N LEU A 153 -17.68 -0.49 6.94
CA LEU A 153 -16.64 0.49 7.24
C LEU A 153 -16.16 0.34 8.69
N ARG A 154 -17.07 0.22 9.65
CA ARG A 154 -16.72 0.01 11.07
C ARG A 154 -15.87 -1.25 11.23
N ALA A 155 -16.27 -2.37 10.63
CA ALA A 155 -15.51 -3.61 10.68
C ALA A 155 -14.11 -3.46 10.07
N ARG A 156 -14.00 -2.81 8.90
CA ARG A 156 -12.71 -2.56 8.24
C ARG A 156 -11.78 -1.68 9.08
N LEU A 157 -12.32 -0.62 9.69
CA LEU A 157 -11.54 0.25 10.57
C LEU A 157 -11.15 -0.45 11.87
N THR A 158 -12.00 -1.30 12.45
CA THR A 158 -11.63 -2.11 13.63
C THR A 158 -10.47 -3.06 13.31
N VAL A 159 -10.48 -3.71 12.14
CA VAL A 159 -9.35 -4.53 11.69
C VAL A 159 -8.07 -3.69 11.58
N LEU A 160 -8.13 -2.50 10.97
CA LEU A 160 -6.97 -1.60 10.87
C LEU A 160 -6.47 -1.12 12.23
N ALA A 161 -7.38 -0.80 13.16
CA ALA A 161 -7.06 -0.32 14.51
C ALA A 161 -6.31 -1.36 15.35
N GLY A 162 -6.52 -2.65 15.09
CA GLY A 162 -5.83 -3.78 15.74
C GLY A 162 -4.82 -4.48 14.83
N ALA A 163 -4.49 -3.90 13.67
CA ALA A 163 -3.66 -4.57 12.68
C ALA A 163 -2.25 -4.83 13.21
N GLU A 164 -1.68 -3.89 13.98
CA GLU A 164 -0.39 -4.06 14.61
C GLU A 164 -0.33 -5.39 15.36
N ASP A 165 -1.30 -5.66 16.25
CA ASP A 165 -1.41 -6.87 17.07
C ASP A 165 -1.71 -8.15 16.32
N THR A 166 -2.26 -8.05 15.12
CA THR A 166 -2.78 -9.21 14.38
C THR A 166 -1.82 -9.68 13.28
N VAL A 167 -0.97 -8.81 12.74
CA VAL A 167 -0.03 -9.18 11.67
C VAL A 167 1.15 -10.01 12.21
N PRO A 168 1.77 -10.86 11.37
CA PRO A 168 2.92 -11.67 11.77
C PRO A 168 4.10 -10.83 12.25
N ASP A 169 4.86 -11.31 13.23
CA ASP A 169 5.95 -10.56 13.88
C ASP A 169 6.99 -10.01 12.91
N ALA A 170 7.45 -10.82 11.96
CA ALA A 170 8.43 -10.37 10.96
C ALA A 170 7.90 -9.21 10.10
N PHE A 171 6.59 -9.19 9.82
CA PHE A 171 5.95 -8.09 9.10
C PHE A 171 5.78 -6.89 10.01
N ARG A 172 5.33 -7.10 11.25
CA ARG A 172 5.20 -6.06 12.28
C ARG A 172 6.50 -5.29 12.47
N THR A 173 7.61 -5.98 12.70
CA THR A 173 8.94 -5.37 12.85
C THR A 173 9.31 -4.54 11.61
N SER A 174 9.01 -5.05 10.42
CA SER A 174 9.33 -4.39 9.16
C SER A 174 8.45 -3.16 8.87
N ALA A 175 7.27 -3.03 9.49
CA ALA A 175 6.27 -2.02 9.16
C ALA A 175 5.79 -1.18 10.38
N ALA A 176 6.44 -1.30 11.54
CA ALA A 176 5.93 -0.79 12.81
C ALA A 176 5.47 0.69 12.80
N PRO A 177 6.24 1.67 12.28
CA PRO A 177 5.77 3.07 12.27
C PRO A 177 4.49 3.28 11.45
N TRP A 178 4.32 2.52 10.36
CA TRP A 178 3.14 2.58 9.51
C TRP A 178 1.95 1.84 10.11
N LEU A 179 2.17 0.72 10.78
CA LEU A 179 1.10 0.00 11.51
C LEU A 179 0.53 0.85 12.64
N ALA A 180 1.39 1.48 13.44
CA ALA A 180 0.95 2.39 14.49
C ALA A 180 0.18 3.59 13.92
N CYS A 181 0.70 4.23 12.86
CA CYS A 181 0.01 5.33 12.18
C CYS A 181 -1.36 4.91 11.60
N ALA A 182 -1.44 3.73 10.97
CA ALA A 182 -2.69 3.17 10.47
C ALA A 182 -3.71 2.94 11.59
N GLY A 183 -3.24 2.41 12.72
CA GLY A 183 -4.05 2.16 13.90
C GLY A 183 -4.65 3.43 14.48
N GLU A 184 -3.83 4.47 14.64
CA GLU A 184 -4.28 5.79 15.13
C GLU A 184 -5.27 6.46 14.18
N TRP A 185 -5.03 6.42 12.87
CA TRP A 185 -6.00 6.92 11.88
C TRP A 185 -7.32 6.13 11.90
N ALA A 186 -7.25 4.81 12.05
CA ALA A 186 -8.45 3.97 12.10
C ALA A 186 -9.27 4.22 13.38
N ARG A 187 -8.61 4.38 14.54
CA ARG A 187 -9.26 4.79 15.79
C ARG A 187 -9.87 6.19 15.67
N ALA A 188 -9.17 7.14 15.05
CA ALA A 188 -9.70 8.46 14.78
C ALA A 188 -10.96 8.39 13.91
N ALA A 189 -10.97 7.57 12.86
CA ALA A 189 -12.13 7.38 12.00
C ALA A 189 -13.30 6.71 12.73
N LEU A 190 -13.05 5.70 13.56
CA LEU A 190 -14.08 5.07 14.42
C LEU A 190 -14.68 6.08 15.41
N GLY A 191 -13.84 6.89 16.07
CA GLY A 191 -14.29 7.96 16.96
C GLY A 191 -15.09 9.02 16.20
N ALA A 192 -14.69 9.36 14.97
CA ALA A 192 -15.42 10.30 14.14
C ALA A 192 -16.81 9.78 13.73
N MET A 193 -16.95 8.48 13.45
CA MET A 193 -18.26 7.84 13.28
C MET A 193 -19.10 7.94 14.55
N ALA A 194 -18.51 7.69 15.73
CA ALA A 194 -19.22 7.78 17.01
C ALA A 194 -19.68 9.22 17.33
N VAL A 195 -18.88 10.23 16.99
CA VAL A 195 -19.26 11.65 17.10
C VAL A 195 -20.49 11.95 16.25
N ARG A 196 -20.53 11.50 14.99
CA ARG A 196 -21.70 11.68 14.10
C ARG A 196 -22.95 10.95 14.60
N GLU A 197 -22.76 9.87 15.36
CA GLU A 197 -23.84 9.11 16.01
C GLU A 197 -24.27 9.70 17.36
N GLY A 198 -23.72 10.86 17.78
CA GLY A 198 -24.03 11.51 19.05
C GLY A 198 -23.46 10.82 20.29
N ARG A 199 -22.47 9.92 20.11
CA ARG A 199 -21.94 9.05 21.18
C ARG A 199 -20.42 9.21 21.43
N GLY A 200 -19.76 10.17 20.80
CA GLY A 200 -18.31 10.35 20.87
C GLY A 200 -17.86 11.80 21.13
N GLY A 201 -16.58 11.97 21.50
CA GLY A 201 -15.98 13.28 21.78
C GLY A 201 -15.07 13.79 20.66
N ARG A 202 -15.27 15.04 20.22
CA ARG A 202 -14.41 15.67 19.19
C ARG A 202 -12.96 15.87 19.64
N SER A 203 -12.71 16.03 20.93
CA SER A 203 -11.37 16.17 21.51
C SER A 203 -10.54 14.90 21.32
N GLU A 204 -11.13 13.72 21.57
CA GLU A 204 -10.48 12.42 21.40
C GLU A 204 -10.11 12.17 19.94
N VAL A 205 -11.04 12.43 19.01
CA VAL A 205 -10.78 12.30 17.56
C VAL A 205 -9.64 13.22 17.11
N ARG A 206 -9.57 14.45 17.64
CA ARG A 206 -8.46 15.39 17.36
C ARG A 206 -7.13 14.90 17.92
N ALA A 207 -7.13 14.31 19.12
CA ALA A 207 -5.94 13.75 19.73
C ALA A 207 -5.39 12.57 18.92
N LEU A 208 -6.24 11.62 18.54
CA LEU A 208 -5.87 10.47 17.69
C LEU A 208 -5.36 10.92 16.32
N ARG A 209 -6.02 11.91 15.70
CA ARG A 209 -5.52 12.54 14.46
C ARG A 209 -4.14 13.17 14.64
N GLY A 210 -3.89 13.81 15.78
CA GLY A 210 -2.59 14.39 16.12
C GLY A 210 -1.51 13.33 16.28
N ALA A 211 -1.81 12.25 17.02
CA ALA A 211 -0.93 11.10 17.20
C ALA A 211 -0.58 10.44 15.87
N ALA A 212 -1.58 10.20 15.01
CA ALA A 212 -1.37 9.62 13.69
C ALA A 212 -0.37 10.42 12.82
N ARG A 213 -0.42 11.76 12.90
CA ARG A 213 0.47 12.69 12.17
C ARG A 213 1.85 12.86 12.80
N ALA A 214 2.03 12.43 14.04
CA ALA A 214 3.30 12.52 14.75
C ALA A 214 4.27 11.38 14.41
N HIS A 215 3.78 10.31 13.77
CA HIS A 215 4.65 9.20 13.36
C HIS A 215 5.65 9.64 12.29
N THR A 216 6.92 9.30 12.51
CA THR A 216 8.00 9.61 11.58
C THR A 216 8.90 8.41 11.34
N VAL A 217 9.54 8.41 10.17
CA VAL A 217 10.65 7.53 9.80
C VAL A 217 11.86 8.36 9.40
N VAL A 218 13.03 7.73 9.34
CA VAL A 218 14.28 8.37 8.95
C VAL A 218 14.64 7.94 7.53
N ASP A 219 14.89 8.91 6.65
CA ASP A 219 15.32 8.62 5.29
C ASP A 219 16.82 8.30 5.19
N TRP A 220 17.28 7.94 3.99
CA TRP A 220 18.68 7.58 3.72
C TRP A 220 19.68 8.71 3.98
N GLN A 221 19.21 9.97 4.14
CA GLN A 221 20.03 11.13 4.48
C GLN A 221 19.93 11.49 5.98
N GLY A 222 19.32 10.62 6.80
CA GLY A 222 19.16 10.86 8.24
C GLY A 222 18.04 11.85 8.58
N ARG A 223 17.18 12.23 7.63
CA ARG A 223 16.14 13.25 7.85
C ARG A 223 14.83 12.60 8.27
N LYS A 224 14.16 13.19 9.27
CA LYS A 224 12.82 12.76 9.68
C LYS A 224 11.79 13.04 8.59
N ARG A 225 10.87 12.11 8.40
CA ARG A 225 9.81 12.13 7.38
C ARG A 225 8.52 11.65 8.00
N GLU A 226 7.44 12.39 7.77
CA GLU A 226 6.10 12.00 8.21
C GLU A 226 5.71 10.66 7.57
N VAL A 227 5.20 9.75 8.40
CA VAL A 227 4.57 8.51 7.95
C VAL A 227 3.21 8.81 7.34
N LYS A 228 2.94 8.24 6.17
CA LYS A 228 1.73 8.49 5.40
C LYS A 228 1.03 7.19 5.07
N VAL A 229 -0.19 7.05 5.56
CA VAL A 229 -1.06 5.88 5.38
C VAL A 229 -2.46 6.38 5.04
N GLY A 230 -3.10 5.77 4.03
CA GLY A 230 -4.49 6.10 3.67
C GLY A 230 -4.73 7.56 3.26
N THR A 231 -3.69 8.27 2.81
CA THR A 231 -3.74 9.70 2.43
C THR A 231 -4.86 9.98 1.41
N GLY A 232 -5.65 11.01 1.64
CA GLY A 232 -6.81 11.35 0.80
C GLY A 232 -8.07 10.52 1.10
N VAL A 233 -7.98 9.53 2.00
CA VAL A 233 -9.10 8.67 2.40
C VAL A 233 -9.36 8.78 3.89
N LEU A 234 -8.43 8.33 4.74
CA LEU A 234 -8.61 8.34 6.20
C LEU A 234 -8.61 9.77 6.77
N ASP A 235 -7.67 10.59 6.34
CA ASP A 235 -7.53 11.97 6.79
C ASP A 235 -8.69 12.85 6.33
N VAL A 236 -9.14 12.67 5.08
CA VAL A 236 -10.32 13.35 4.53
C VAL A 236 -11.59 12.90 5.26
N PHE A 237 -11.76 11.60 5.52
CA PHE A 237 -12.90 11.07 6.26
C PHE A 237 -13.00 11.70 7.66
N VAL A 238 -11.89 11.68 8.42
CA VAL A 238 -11.83 12.25 9.78
C VAL A 238 -12.06 13.76 9.75
N ALA A 239 -11.43 14.48 8.81
CA ALA A 239 -11.60 15.92 8.69
C ALA A 239 -13.05 16.31 8.37
N ARG A 240 -13.70 15.61 7.43
CA ARG A 240 -15.10 15.83 7.07
C ARG A 240 -16.04 15.55 8.22
N ALA A 241 -15.89 14.41 8.89
CA ALA A 241 -16.71 14.04 10.04
C ALA A 241 -16.56 15.03 11.21
N LEU A 242 -15.36 15.57 11.43
CA LEU A 242 -15.15 16.65 12.40
C LEU A 242 -15.75 17.98 11.98
N ALA A 243 -16.02 18.24 10.70
CA ALA A 243 -16.59 19.49 10.22
C ALA A 243 -18.12 19.48 10.18
N GLU A 244 -18.73 18.32 9.89
CA GLU A 244 -20.19 18.15 9.80
C GLU A 244 -20.87 17.80 11.15
N ALA A 245 -20.10 17.58 12.21
CA ALA A 245 -20.59 17.29 13.56
C ALA A 245 -20.44 18.47 14.52
#